data_AF-H8GL01-F1
#
_entry.id   AF-H8GL01-F1
#
_cell.length_a   1.000
_cell.length_b   1.000
_cell.length_c   1.000
_cell.angle_alpha   90.00
_cell.angle_beta   90.00
_cell.angle_gamma   90.00
#
_symmetry.space_group_name_H-M   'P 1'
#
loop_
_entity.id
_entity.type
_entity.pdbx_description
1 polymer ?
#
loop_
_entity_poly.entity_id
_entity_poly.type
_entity_poly.pdbx_seq_one_letter_code
_entity_poly.pdbx_strand_id
1 'polypeptide(L)'
;MLSLIERIERGVVFILVILLLLSVILGTVELGRVLITKIITAPRFLVDVNTLFESFALFLVIVVGLELLKSIKSYLVQGSINPSFVIEVAIIALGNKLITLDFKEAHTELLLGMAVILFGLAAIYFVLKKFNNRD
;
A
#
# COMPACT_ATOMS: atom_id res chain seq x y z
N MET A 1 7.37 34.69 -2.85
CA MET A 1 8.12 33.47 -2.46
C MET A 1 7.18 32.31 -2.15
N LEU A 2 6.18 32.47 -1.26
CA LEU A 2 5.22 31.40 -0.93
C LEU A 2 4.44 30.84 -2.13
N SER A 3 3.98 31.71 -3.03
CA SER A 3 3.26 31.31 -4.26
C SER A 3 4.09 30.50 -5.26
N LEU A 4 5.44 30.64 -5.22
CA LEU A 4 6.35 29.86 -6.06
C LEU A 4 6.49 28.44 -5.50
N ILE A 5 6.60 28.32 -4.18
CA ILE A 5 6.71 27.04 -3.46
C ILE A 5 5.45 26.20 -3.71
N GLU A 6 4.25 26.77 -3.52
CA GLU A 6 3.00 26.05 -3.77
C GLU A 6 2.84 25.62 -5.23
N ARG A 7 3.37 26.39 -6.19
CA ARG A 7 3.29 26.05 -7.61
C ARG A 7 4.23 24.90 -7.97
N ILE A 8 5.43 24.89 -7.40
CA ILE A 8 6.38 23.78 -7.53
C ILE A 8 5.81 22.53 -6.85
N GLU A 9 5.27 22.66 -5.65
CA GLU A 9 4.68 21.57 -4.88
C GLU A 9 3.53 20.90 -5.64
N ARG A 10 2.57 21.70 -6.16
CA ARG A 10 1.51 21.18 -7.03
C ARG A 10 2.06 20.48 -8.29
N GLY A 11 3.14 21.00 -8.88
CA GLY A 11 3.80 20.37 -10.02
C GLY A 11 4.40 19.01 -9.68
N VAL A 12 5.12 18.91 -8.55
CA VAL A 12 5.69 17.64 -8.06
C VAL A 12 4.59 16.63 -7.78
N VAL A 13 3.53 17.03 -7.09
CA VAL A 13 2.41 16.15 -6.77
C VAL A 13 1.72 15.64 -8.04
N PHE A 14 1.52 16.49 -9.04
CA PHE A 14 0.94 16.08 -10.32
C PHE A 14 1.80 15.02 -11.03
N ILE A 15 3.12 15.20 -11.04
CA ILE A 15 4.06 14.21 -11.58
C ILE A 15 3.96 12.90 -10.79
N LEU A 16 3.94 12.96 -9.45
CA LEU A 16 3.80 11.77 -8.60
C LEU A 16 2.50 11.00 -8.89
N VAL A 17 1.38 11.68 -9.10
CA VAL A 17 0.10 11.06 -9.47
C VAL A 17 0.21 10.32 -10.79
N ILE A 18 0.83 10.93 -11.80
CA ILE A 18 1.01 10.29 -13.12
C ILE A 18 1.90 9.05 -12.99
N LEU A 19 3.04 9.17 -12.29
CA LEU A 19 3.97 8.06 -12.10
C LEU A 19 3.32 6.90 -11.35
N LEU A 20 2.59 7.16 -10.26
CA LEU A 20 1.89 6.11 -9.52
C LEU A 20 0.80 5.45 -10.35
N LEU A 21 0.01 6.22 -11.10
CA LEU A 21 -1.04 5.68 -11.96
C LEU A 21 -0.44 4.77 -13.04
N LEU A 22 0.67 5.17 -13.64
CA LEU A 22 1.40 4.34 -14.58
C LEU A 22 1.92 3.07 -13.91
N SER A 23 2.54 3.16 -12.73
CA SER A 23 3.04 1.99 -11.98
C SER A 23 1.92 1.00 -11.64
N VAL A 24 0.75 1.48 -11.22
CA VAL A 24 -0.43 0.65 -10.93
C VAL A 24 -0.92 -0.08 -12.18
N ILE A 25 -1.00 0.62 -13.32
CA ILE A 25 -1.40 0.00 -14.59
C ILE A 25 -0.41 -1.08 -15.00
N LEU A 26 0.89 -0.76 -14.99
CA LEU A 26 1.95 -1.72 -15.35
C LEU A 26 1.94 -2.94 -14.42
N GLY A 27 1.81 -2.72 -13.10
CA GLY A 27 1.69 -3.80 -12.13
C GLY A 27 0.48 -4.68 -12.37
N THR A 28 -0.66 -4.09 -12.74
CA THR A 28 -1.90 -4.83 -13.05
C THR A 28 -1.75 -5.70 -14.29
N VAL A 29 -1.12 -5.17 -15.36
CA VAL A 29 -0.81 -5.93 -16.57
C VAL A 29 0.12 -7.09 -16.26
N GLU A 30 1.17 -6.84 -15.48
CA GLU A 30 2.13 -7.88 -15.09
C GLU A 30 1.48 -8.97 -14.24
N LEU A 31 0.63 -8.60 -13.28
CA LEU A 31 -0.16 -9.55 -12.50
C LEU A 31 -1.03 -10.43 -13.42
N GLY A 32 -1.74 -9.82 -14.38
CA GLY A 32 -2.56 -10.55 -15.34
C GLY A 32 -1.72 -11.54 -16.16
N ARG A 33 -0.55 -11.12 -16.64
CA ARG A 33 0.39 -11.98 -17.36
C ARG A 33 0.84 -13.16 -16.50
N VAL A 34 1.28 -12.89 -15.27
CA VAL A 34 1.73 -13.91 -14.31
C VAL A 34 0.63 -14.93 -14.02
N LEU A 35 -0.61 -14.47 -13.78
CA LEU A 35 -1.75 -15.37 -13.51
C LEU A 35 -2.08 -16.25 -14.72
N ILE A 36 -2.15 -15.67 -15.92
CA ILE A 36 -2.43 -16.42 -17.15
C ILE A 36 -1.35 -17.48 -17.40
N THR A 37 -0.07 -17.10 -17.29
CA THR A 37 1.04 -18.05 -17.47
C THR A 37 0.99 -19.18 -16.44
N LYS A 38 0.70 -18.87 -15.17
CA LYS A 38 0.59 -19.87 -14.10
C LYS A 38 -0.56 -20.84 -14.31
N ILE A 39 -1.71 -20.38 -14.80
CA ILE A 39 -2.88 -21.23 -15.08
C ILE A 39 -2.61 -22.17 -16.26
N ILE A 40 -2.03 -21.67 -17.36
CA ILE A 40 -1.81 -22.46 -18.58
C ILE A 40 -0.72 -23.52 -18.39
N THR A 41 0.31 -23.21 -17.59
CA THR A 41 1.45 -24.11 -17.35
C THR A 41 1.14 -25.17 -16.28
N ALA A 42 0.10 -24.98 -15.47
CA ALA A 42 -0.23 -25.88 -14.38
C ALA A 42 -0.81 -27.22 -14.89
N PRO A 43 -0.24 -28.37 -14.49
CA PRO A 43 -0.82 -29.67 -14.83
C PRO A 43 -2.21 -29.80 -14.18
N ARG A 44 -3.22 -30.14 -15.01
CA ARG A 44 -4.65 -30.18 -14.64
C ARG A 44 -5.26 -28.83 -14.22
N PHE A 45 -4.66 -27.69 -14.58
CA PHE A 45 -5.14 -26.34 -14.20
C PHE A 45 -5.19 -26.08 -12.68
N LEU A 46 -4.49 -26.87 -11.87
CA LEU A 46 -4.39 -26.69 -10.42
C LEU A 46 -3.12 -25.92 -10.08
N VAL A 47 -3.28 -24.66 -9.68
CA VAL A 47 -2.17 -23.80 -9.23
C VAL A 47 -1.79 -24.15 -7.79
N ASP A 48 -0.50 -24.33 -7.54
CA ASP A 48 0.01 -24.57 -6.18
C ASP A 48 -0.20 -23.36 -5.26
N VAL A 49 -0.42 -23.62 -3.97
CA VAL A 49 -0.74 -22.61 -2.96
C VAL A 49 0.41 -21.61 -2.80
N ASN A 50 1.67 -22.07 -2.78
CA ASN A 50 2.83 -21.18 -2.68
C ASN A 50 2.90 -20.23 -3.88
N THR A 51 2.60 -20.79 -5.06
CA THR A 51 2.56 -20.05 -6.32
C THR A 51 1.43 -18.99 -6.31
N LEU A 52 0.33 -19.27 -5.61
CA LEU A 52 -0.77 -18.32 -5.41
C LEU A 52 -0.39 -17.18 -4.45
N PHE A 53 0.32 -17.49 -3.36
CA PHE A 53 0.85 -16.50 -2.42
C PHE A 53 1.80 -15.50 -3.08
N GLU A 54 2.67 -15.95 -4.00
CA GLU A 54 3.52 -15.05 -4.80
C GLU A 54 2.70 -14.04 -5.61
N SER A 55 1.56 -14.48 -6.18
CA SER A 55 0.68 -13.59 -6.94
C SER A 55 -0.06 -12.60 -6.03
N PHE A 56 -0.40 -12.99 -4.79
CA PHE A 56 -0.95 -12.06 -3.79
C PHE A 56 0.04 -10.97 -3.40
N ALA A 57 1.34 -11.25 -3.36
CA ALA A 57 2.34 -10.21 -3.12
C ALA A 57 2.26 -9.10 -4.18
N LEU A 58 2.13 -9.45 -5.47
CA LEU A 58 1.93 -8.47 -6.54
C LEU A 58 0.58 -7.73 -6.39
N PHE A 59 -0.48 -8.45 -6.01
CA PHE A 59 -1.80 -7.87 -5.75
C PHE A 59 -1.74 -6.79 -4.65
N LEU A 60 -1.05 -7.09 -3.55
CA LEU A 60 -0.90 -6.17 -2.43
C LEU A 60 -0.08 -4.93 -2.80
N VAL A 61 0.95 -5.08 -3.62
CA VAL A 61 1.71 -3.93 -4.17
C VAL A 61 0.80 -3.00 -4.97
N ILE A 62 -0.09 -3.55 -5.80
CA ILE A 62 -1.07 -2.77 -6.57
C ILE A 62 -2.04 -2.04 -5.64
N VAL A 63 -2.56 -2.72 -4.61
CA VAL A 63 -3.46 -2.12 -3.61
C VAL A 63 -2.80 -0.96 -2.86
N VAL A 64 -1.54 -1.12 -2.43
CA VAL A 64 -0.77 -0.03 -1.81
C VAL A 64 -0.63 1.16 -2.78
N GLY A 65 -0.34 0.90 -4.05
CA GLY A 65 -0.26 1.95 -5.08
C GLY A 65 -1.58 2.70 -5.25
N LEU A 66 -2.72 2.00 -5.24
CA LEU A 66 -4.06 2.60 -5.32
C LEU A 66 -4.39 3.46 -4.09
N GLU A 67 -4.04 3.01 -2.88
CA GLU A 67 -4.29 3.79 -1.67
C GLU A 67 -3.41 5.05 -1.63
N LEU A 68 -2.12 4.93 -1.97
CA LEU A 68 -1.23 6.08 -2.11
C LEU A 68 -1.75 7.08 -3.14
N LEU A 69 -2.23 6.60 -4.29
CA LEU A 69 -2.82 7.43 -5.32
C LEU A 69 -4.05 8.20 -4.81
N LYS A 70 -4.87 7.60 -3.94
CA LYS A 70 -6.00 8.25 -3.26
C LYS A 70 -5.52 9.31 -2.26
N SER A 71 -4.52 9.01 -1.43
CA SER A 71 -3.95 9.97 -0.49
C SER A 71 -3.35 11.20 -1.18
N ILE A 72 -2.59 10.99 -2.26
CA ILE A 72 -1.98 12.09 -3.04
C ILE A 72 -3.04 12.89 -3.81
N LYS A 73 -4.08 12.24 -4.36
CA LYS A 73 -5.22 12.97 -4.94
C LYS A 73 -5.96 13.82 -3.90
N SER A 74 -6.12 13.32 -2.68
CA SER A 74 -6.74 14.11 -1.60
C SER A 74 -5.97 15.40 -1.34
N TYR A 75 -4.63 15.35 -1.38
CA TYR A 75 -3.80 16.55 -1.28
C TYR A 75 -4.07 17.53 -2.42
N LEU A 76 -4.20 17.06 -3.68
CA LEU A 76 -4.51 17.95 -4.81
C LEU A 76 -5.86 18.65 -4.68
N VAL A 77 -6.85 18.01 -4.05
CA VAL A 77 -8.21 18.56 -3.90
C VAL A 77 -8.33 19.47 -2.68
N GLN A 78 -7.77 19.06 -1.54
CA GLN A 78 -7.96 19.72 -0.24
C GLN A 78 -6.78 20.61 0.17
N GLY A 79 -5.69 20.62 -0.61
CA GLY A 79 -4.47 21.40 -0.33
C GLY A 79 -3.68 20.91 0.89
N SER A 80 -4.08 19.79 1.51
CA SER A 80 -3.43 19.23 2.69
C SER A 80 -3.58 17.71 2.72
N ILE A 81 -2.59 17.03 3.31
CA ILE A 81 -2.67 15.60 3.59
C ILE A 81 -3.38 15.46 4.93
N ASN A 82 -4.56 14.85 4.96
CA ASN A 82 -5.19 14.50 6.24
C ASN A 82 -4.28 13.48 6.96
N PRO A 83 -3.84 13.75 8.21
CA PRO A 83 -2.95 12.85 8.95
C PRO A 83 -3.48 11.42 9.07
N SER A 84 -4.81 11.23 9.04
CA SER A 84 -5.46 9.92 9.09
C SER A 84 -5.09 9.06 7.87
N PHE A 85 -4.95 9.64 6.67
CA PHE A 85 -4.56 8.89 5.47
C PHE A 85 -3.13 8.34 5.58
N VAL A 86 -2.22 9.10 6.20
CA VAL A 86 -0.82 8.67 6.37
C VAL A 86 -0.75 7.42 7.24
N ILE A 87 -1.55 7.39 8.32
CA ILE A 87 -1.61 6.25 9.24
C ILE A 87 -2.29 5.05 8.58
N GLU A 88 -3.37 5.25 7.83
CA GLU A 88 -4.04 4.18 7.08
C GLU A 88 -3.08 3.52 6.09
N VAL A 89 -2.33 4.32 5.32
CA VAL A 89 -1.30 3.82 4.41
C VAL A 89 -0.20 3.06 5.16
N ALA A 90 0.25 3.54 6.32
CA ALA A 90 1.25 2.86 7.12
C ALA A 90 0.77 1.49 7.63
N ILE A 91 -0.49 1.39 8.06
CA ILE A 91 -1.12 0.13 8.50
C ILE A 91 -1.22 -0.84 7.31
N ILE A 92 -1.67 -0.38 6.15
CA ILE A 92 -1.78 -1.20 4.93
C ILE A 92 -0.39 -1.70 4.49
N ALA A 93 0.63 -0.83 4.51
CA ALA A 93 2.00 -1.20 4.16
C ALA A 93 2.58 -2.26 5.10
N LEU A 94 2.37 -2.10 6.42
CA LEU A 94 2.80 -3.10 7.40
C LEU A 94 2.00 -4.40 7.29
N GLY A 95 0.69 -4.31 7.02
CA GLY A 95 -0.18 -5.45 6.74
C GLY A 95 0.30 -6.27 5.54
N ASN A 96 0.70 -5.61 4.45
CA ASN A 96 1.30 -6.30 3.30
C ASN A 96 2.59 -7.04 3.70
N LYS A 97 3.47 -6.40 4.48
CA LYS A 97 4.70 -7.04 4.96
C LYS A 97 4.43 -8.25 5.87
N LEU A 98 3.35 -8.23 6.65
CA LEU A 98 2.91 -9.36 7.48
C LEU A 98 2.37 -10.53 6.68
N ILE A 99 1.51 -10.27 5.69
CA ILE A 99 0.90 -11.32 4.85
C ILE A 99 1.96 -12.06 4.04
N THR A 100 3.00 -11.34 3.62
CA THR A 100 4.11 -11.88 2.81
C THR A 100 5.25 -12.48 3.64
N LEU A 101 5.15 -12.45 4.98
CA LEU A 101 6.18 -12.99 5.86
C LEU A 101 6.10 -14.53 5.87
N ASP A 102 7.24 -15.19 5.67
CA ASP A 102 7.33 -16.63 5.95
C ASP A 102 7.52 -16.86 7.46
N PHE A 103 6.46 -17.33 8.10
CA PHE A 103 6.45 -17.63 9.54
C PHE A 103 7.38 -18.79 9.92
N LYS A 104 7.83 -19.62 8.97
CA LYS A 104 8.77 -20.71 9.23
C LYS A 104 10.20 -20.21 9.43
N GLU A 105 10.56 -19.12 8.77
CA GLU A 105 11.89 -18.50 8.88
C GLU A 105 11.90 -17.30 9.86
N ALA A 106 10.73 -16.84 10.29
CA ALA A 106 10.61 -15.69 11.17
C ALA A 106 11.07 -16.01 12.61
N HIS A 107 12.09 -15.30 13.09
CA HIS A 107 12.50 -15.33 14.50
C HIS A 107 11.42 -14.71 15.40
N THR A 108 11.27 -15.23 16.63
CA THR A 108 10.29 -14.76 17.61
C THR A 108 10.42 -13.26 17.90
N GLU A 109 11.63 -12.73 17.91
CA GLU A 109 11.90 -11.29 18.12
C GLU A 109 11.29 -10.42 17.02
N LEU A 110 11.37 -10.85 15.76
CA LEU A 110 10.81 -10.14 14.61
C LEU A 110 9.28 -10.12 14.70
N LEU A 111 8.66 -11.26 15.02
CA LEU A 111 7.21 -11.38 15.21
C LEU A 111 6.72 -10.46 16.33
N LEU A 112 7.43 -10.43 17.46
CA LEU A 112 7.07 -9.61 18.61
C LEU A 112 7.26 -8.12 18.32
N GLY A 113 8.35 -7.74 17.63
CA GLY A 113 8.58 -6.38 17.16
C GLY A 113 7.47 -5.89 16.21
N MET A 114 7.06 -6.73 15.26
CA MET A 114 5.95 -6.41 14.34
C MET A 114 4.62 -6.23 15.07
N ALA A 115 4.33 -7.06 16.08
CA ALA A 115 3.14 -6.91 16.92
C ALA A 115 3.14 -5.58 17.67
N VAL A 116 4.26 -5.17 18.27
CA VAL A 116 4.39 -3.88 18.97
C VAL A 116 4.15 -2.70 18.01
N ILE A 117 4.72 -2.73 16.81
CA ILE A 117 4.52 -1.68 15.80
C ILE A 117 3.05 -1.60 15.38
N LEU A 118 2.40 -2.75 15.12
CA LEU A 118 0.97 -2.81 14.80
C LEU A 118 0.11 -2.19 15.91
N PHE A 119 0.38 -2.55 17.16
CA PHE A 119 -0.34 -1.98 18.31
C PHE A 119 -0.13 -0.46 18.43
N GLY A 120 1.10 0.01 18.21
CA GLY A 120 1.42 1.45 18.19
C GLY A 120 0.63 2.19 17.10
N LEU A 121 0.61 1.67 15.88
CA LEU A 121 -0.15 2.25 14.77
C LEU A 121 -1.66 2.24 15.04
N ALA A 122 -2.19 1.14 15.59
CA ALA A 122 -3.61 1.05 15.95
C ALA A 122 -3.99 2.07 17.04
N ALA A 123 -3.13 2.28 18.04
CA ALA A 123 -3.34 3.29 19.07
C ALA A 123 -3.34 4.71 18.48
N ILE A 124 -2.38 5.03 17.61
CA ILE A 124 -2.33 6.35 16.94
C ILE A 124 -3.56 6.56 16.06
N TYR A 125 -3.97 5.54 15.29
CA TYR A 125 -5.18 5.61 14.47
C TYR A 125 -6.44 5.90 15.31
N PHE A 126 -6.60 5.20 16.44
CA PHE A 126 -7.73 5.41 17.34
C PHE A 126 -7.76 6.84 17.90
N VAL A 127 -6.60 7.35 18.33
CA VAL A 127 -6.48 8.71 18.88
C VAL A 127 -6.83 9.76 17.81
N LEU A 128 -6.22 9.68 16.62
CA LEU A 128 -6.46 10.63 15.54
C LEU A 128 -7.91 10.63 15.07
N LYS A 129 -8.53 9.45 14.92
CA LYS A 129 -9.94 9.33 14.55
C LYS A 129 -10.86 9.93 15.60
N LYS A 130 -10.55 9.77 16.89
CA LYS A 130 -11.32 10.36 17.99
C LYS A 130 -11.22 11.89 18.00
N PHE A 131 -10.07 12.46 17.66
CA PHE A 131 -9.92 13.91 17.53
C PHE A 131 -10.63 14.46 16.30
N ASN A 132 -10.50 13.80 15.15
CA ASN A 132 -11.13 14.25 13.90
C ASN A 132 -12.67 14.12 13.91
N ASN A 133 -13.25 13.27 14.78
CA ASN A 133 -14.71 13.17 14.96
C ASN A 133 -15.29 14.25 15.91
N ARG A 134 -14.45 15.13 16.47
CA ARG A 134 -14.88 16.19 17.41
C ARG A 134 -14.94 17.58 16.79
N ASP A 135 -14.58 17.70 15.51
CA ASP A 135 -14.79 18.87 14.66
C ASP A 135 -15.94 18.59 13.68
#